data_AF-A0A973JTZ4-F1
#
_entry.id   AF-A0A973JTZ4-F1
#
_cell.length_a   1.000
_cell.length_b   1.000
_cell.length_c   1.000
_cell.angle_alpha   90.00
_cell.angle_beta   90.00
_cell.angle_gamma   90.00
#
_symmetry.space_group_name_H-M   'P 1'
#
loop_
_entity.id
_entity.type
_entity.pdbx_description
1 polymer ?
#
loop_
_entity_poly.entity_id
_entity_poly.type
_entity_poly.pdbx_seq_one_letter_code
_entity_poly.pdbx_strand_id
1 'polypeptide(L)'
;MEIRDVLKKNPLVLAPMAGITDFPFRMICKEMGAGLVFSEMLSVEALVREHKRTFGMLHTDPAERPVVFQIFGSTPETMAEAAQIVSIGEVDFIDINMGCPVPKVLRSGAGSALLRDIVLAREIMAAVVEASRVPVTVKIRLGWDAQ
;
A
#
# COMPACT_ATOMS: atom_id res chain seq x y z
N MET A 1 15.86 -5.62 -0.99
CA MET A 1 15.19 -6.67 -1.80
C MET A 1 14.52 -5.98 -2.97
N GLU A 2 14.64 -6.49 -4.19
CA GLU A 2 14.02 -5.86 -5.37
C GLU A 2 12.72 -6.58 -5.75
N ILE A 3 11.64 -5.83 -5.99
CA ILE A 3 10.34 -6.42 -6.37
C ILE A 3 10.44 -7.22 -7.67
N ARG A 4 11.30 -6.78 -8.59
CA ARG A 4 11.52 -7.47 -9.87
C ARG A 4 12.00 -8.91 -9.67
N ASP A 5 12.84 -9.16 -8.67
CA ASP A 5 13.37 -10.50 -8.42
C ASP A 5 12.35 -11.41 -7.73
N VAL A 6 11.45 -10.84 -6.93
CA VAL A 6 10.26 -11.55 -6.41
C VAL A 6 9.37 -11.98 -7.57
N LEU A 7 9.03 -11.05 -8.48
CA LEU A 7 8.13 -11.33 -9.60
C LEU A 7 8.71 -12.28 -10.65
N LYS A 8 10.04 -12.31 -10.82
CA LYS A 8 10.71 -13.32 -11.67
C LYS A 8 10.56 -14.74 -11.11
N LYS A 9 10.59 -14.91 -9.78
CA LYS A 9 10.43 -16.22 -9.14
C LYS A 9 8.99 -16.70 -9.22
N ASN A 10 8.04 -15.80 -8.94
CA ASN A 10 6.62 -16.08 -9.05
C ASN A 10 5.86 -14.77 -9.36
N PRO A 11 5.29 -14.62 -10.57
CA PRO A 11 4.62 -13.39 -10.98
C PRO A 11 3.16 -13.31 -10.50
N LEU A 12 2.64 -14.30 -9.78
CA LEU A 12 1.27 -14.28 -9.27
C LEU A 12 1.18 -13.37 -8.04
N VAL A 13 0.46 -12.26 -8.18
CA VAL A 13 0.30 -11.25 -7.13
C VAL A 13 -1.15 -11.18 -6.69
N LEU A 14 -1.40 -11.32 -5.39
CA LEU A 14 -2.70 -11.02 -4.81
C LEU A 14 -2.89 -9.50 -4.73
N ALA A 15 -3.88 -8.97 -5.42
CA ALA A 15 -4.19 -7.54 -5.42
C ALA A 15 -4.79 -7.07 -4.07
N PRO A 16 -4.56 -5.80 -3.67
CA PRO A 16 -5.16 -5.21 -2.48
C PRO A 16 -6.66 -5.02 -2.66
N MET A 17 -7.46 -5.53 -1.73
CA MET A 17 -8.92 -5.43 -1.76
C MET A 17 -9.45 -5.14 -0.35
N ALA A 18 -9.96 -3.91 -0.16
CA ALA A 18 -10.53 -3.49 1.13
C ALA A 18 -11.71 -4.40 1.53
N GLY A 19 -11.68 -4.90 2.77
CA GLY A 19 -12.62 -5.85 3.34
C GLY A 19 -12.41 -7.31 2.92
N ILE A 20 -11.36 -7.61 2.14
CA ILE A 20 -11.11 -8.97 1.61
C ILE A 20 -9.69 -9.44 1.93
N THR A 21 -8.66 -8.65 1.62
CA THR A 21 -7.25 -9.07 1.78
C THR A 21 -6.70 -8.83 3.19
N ASP A 22 -7.47 -9.28 4.18
CA ASP A 22 -7.04 -9.35 5.58
C ASP A 22 -5.99 -10.46 5.79
N PHE A 23 -5.44 -10.55 7.00
CA PHE A 23 -4.36 -11.49 7.30
C PHE A 23 -4.71 -12.96 6.98
N PRO A 24 -5.86 -13.51 7.44
CA PRO A 24 -6.24 -14.88 7.09
C PRO A 24 -6.34 -15.13 5.59
N PHE A 25 -6.92 -14.20 4.82
CA PHE A 25 -7.07 -14.39 3.38
C PHE A 25 -5.72 -14.37 2.64
N ARG A 26 -4.79 -13.49 3.07
CA ARG A 26 -3.44 -13.44 2.53
C ARG A 26 -2.67 -14.74 2.78
N MET A 27 -2.77 -15.30 3.99
CA MET A 27 -2.17 -16.59 4.34
C MET A 27 -2.68 -17.72 3.43
N ILE A 28 -4.00 -17.83 3.24
CA ILE A 28 -4.59 -18.83 2.33
C ILE A 28 -4.07 -18.65 0.91
N CYS A 29 -4.07 -17.42 0.40
CA CYS A 29 -3.55 -17.14 -0.95
C CYS A 29 -2.06 -17.49 -1.06
N LYS A 30 -1.28 -17.31 0.01
CA LYS A 30 0.12 -17.69 0.06
C LYS A 30 0.30 -19.20 -0.02
N GLU A 31 -0.45 -19.96 0.78
CA GLU A 31 -0.46 -21.43 0.76
C GLU A 31 -0.88 -21.98 -0.62
N MET A 32 -1.79 -21.28 -1.30
CA MET A 32 -2.22 -21.60 -2.66
C MET A 32 -1.21 -21.19 -3.75
N GLY A 33 -0.07 -20.61 -3.39
CA GLY A 33 1.03 -20.33 -4.30
C GLY A 33 1.13 -18.89 -4.80
N ALA A 34 0.53 -17.91 -4.12
CA ALA A 34 0.78 -16.49 -4.43
C ALA A 34 2.27 -16.14 -4.21
N GLY A 35 2.88 -15.49 -5.20
CA GLY A 35 4.26 -15.02 -5.13
C GLY A 35 4.43 -13.83 -4.20
N LEU A 36 3.44 -12.93 -4.19
CA LEU A 36 3.41 -11.69 -3.44
C LEU A 36 1.97 -11.40 -2.99
N VAL A 37 1.78 -11.02 -1.73
CA VAL A 37 0.45 -10.69 -1.19
C VAL A 37 0.37 -9.26 -0.71
N PHE A 38 -0.78 -8.60 -0.94
CA PHE A 38 -1.03 -7.24 -0.50
C PHE A 38 -2.04 -7.21 0.64
N SER A 39 -1.85 -6.30 1.59
CA SER A 39 -2.88 -5.94 2.57
C SER A 39 -4.08 -5.25 1.92
N GLU A 40 -5.12 -5.07 2.71
CA GLU A 40 -6.09 -4.00 2.45
C GLU A 40 -5.42 -2.61 2.39
N MET A 41 -6.17 -1.63 1.87
CA MET A 41 -5.77 -0.22 1.90
C MET A 41 -5.82 0.36 3.32
N LEU A 42 -4.69 0.88 3.80
CA LEU A 42 -4.54 1.51 5.11
C LEU A 42 -4.61 3.04 4.98
N SER A 43 -5.53 3.67 5.71
CA SER A 43 -5.61 5.13 5.78
C SER A 43 -4.44 5.68 6.59
N VAL A 44 -3.62 6.54 6.00
CA VAL A 44 -2.48 7.14 6.72
C VAL A 44 -2.92 8.00 7.90
N GLU A 45 -4.04 8.72 7.77
CA GLU A 45 -4.62 9.49 8.87
C GLU A 45 -5.01 8.60 10.06
N ALA A 46 -5.47 7.38 9.79
CA ALA A 46 -5.85 6.45 10.85
C ALA A 46 -4.63 5.79 11.49
N LEU A 47 -3.55 5.59 10.72
CA LEU A 47 -2.26 5.10 11.23
C LEU A 47 -1.56 6.16 12.09
N VAL A 48 -1.48 7.40 11.64
CA VAL A 48 -0.83 8.45 12.43
C VAL A 48 -1.58 8.72 13.74
N ARG A 49 -2.91 8.58 13.74
CA ARG A 49 -3.75 8.76 14.95
C ARG A 49 -3.88 7.51 15.82
N GLU A 50 -3.05 6.49 15.61
CA GLU A 50 -3.06 5.27 16.42
C GLU A 50 -4.43 4.56 16.49
N HIS A 51 -5.20 4.62 15.40
CA HIS A 51 -6.52 4.01 15.37
C HIS A 51 -6.41 2.48 15.46
N LYS A 52 -6.87 1.92 16.59
CA LYS A 52 -6.70 0.51 16.96
C LYS A 52 -7.00 -0.49 15.83
N ARG A 53 -8.11 -0.30 15.12
CA ARG A 53 -8.49 -1.20 14.02
C ARG A 53 -7.45 -1.20 12.89
N THR A 54 -6.96 -0.02 12.52
CA THR A 54 -6.01 0.13 11.41
C THR A 54 -4.63 -0.39 11.81
N PHE A 55 -4.22 -0.23 13.07
CA PHE A 55 -3.01 -0.88 13.59
C PHE A 55 -3.14 -2.40 13.61
N GLY A 56 -4.31 -2.93 13.98
CA GLY A 56 -4.55 -4.37 13.93
C GLY A 56 -4.40 -4.96 12.52
N MET A 57 -4.67 -4.17 11.48
CA MET A 57 -4.47 -4.58 10.08
C MET A 57 -2.99 -4.71 9.70
N LEU A 58 -2.06 -4.18 10.51
CA LEU A 58 -0.61 -4.33 10.32
C LEU A 58 -0.09 -5.70 10.74
N HIS A 59 -0.95 -6.58 11.26
CA HIS A 59 -0.56 -7.93 11.64
C HIS A 59 -0.10 -8.73 10.41
N THR A 60 0.99 -9.49 10.60
CA THR A 60 1.65 -10.32 9.60
C THR A 60 2.26 -11.55 10.26
N ASP A 61 2.59 -12.55 9.44
CA ASP A 61 3.35 -13.75 9.84
C ASP A 61 4.50 -13.98 8.84
N PRO A 62 5.68 -14.48 9.26
CA PRO A 62 6.77 -14.82 8.35
C PRO A 62 6.36 -15.75 7.20
N ALA A 63 5.35 -16.59 7.37
CA ALA A 63 4.86 -17.51 6.36
C ALA A 63 4.18 -16.82 5.16
N GLU A 64 3.57 -15.64 5.33
CA GLU A 64 2.95 -14.92 4.20
C GLU A 64 3.96 -14.15 3.32
N ARG A 65 5.22 -14.06 3.75
CA ARG A 65 6.22 -13.24 3.08
C ARG A 65 6.56 -13.78 1.66
N PRO A 66 6.78 -12.91 0.65
CA PRO A 66 6.78 -11.46 0.79
C PRO A 66 5.38 -10.84 0.85
N VAL A 67 5.22 -9.84 1.73
CA VAL A 67 3.97 -9.09 1.96
C VAL A 67 4.13 -7.58 1.74
N VAL A 68 3.14 -6.97 1.09
CA VAL A 68 3.10 -5.54 0.78
C VAL A 68 1.98 -4.87 1.55
N PHE A 69 2.28 -3.79 2.25
CA PHE A 69 1.24 -2.97 2.88
C PHE A 69 0.95 -1.73 2.04
N GLN A 70 -0.32 -1.63 1.62
CA GLN A 70 -0.79 -0.52 0.79
C GLN A 70 -1.34 0.61 1.66
N ILE A 71 -0.74 1.79 1.57
CA ILE A 71 -1.17 3.00 2.25
C ILE A 71 -1.87 3.98 1.28
N PHE A 72 -2.76 4.81 1.79
CA PHE A 72 -3.37 5.90 1.02
C PHE A 72 -3.58 7.16 1.84
N GLY A 73 -3.41 8.31 1.19
CA GLY A 73 -3.51 9.65 1.74
C GLY A 73 -3.20 10.69 0.67
N SER A 74 -3.21 11.96 1.06
CA SER A 74 -3.03 13.11 0.14
C SER A 74 -2.04 14.15 0.64
N THR A 75 -1.45 13.94 1.83
CA THR A 75 -0.51 14.87 2.46
C THR A 75 0.87 14.21 2.55
N PRO A 76 1.93 14.75 1.92
CA PRO A 76 3.26 14.15 1.91
C PRO A 76 3.80 13.83 3.31
N GLU A 77 3.60 14.72 4.29
CA GLU A 77 4.09 14.57 5.65
C GLU A 77 3.43 13.37 6.37
N THR A 78 2.10 13.28 6.30
CA THR A 78 1.34 12.18 6.90
C THR A 78 1.63 10.85 6.21
N MET A 79 1.86 10.88 4.89
CA MET A 79 2.27 9.70 4.11
C MET A 79 3.66 9.19 4.54
N ALA A 80 4.62 10.10 4.76
CA ALA A 80 5.95 9.78 5.26
C ALA A 80 5.90 9.18 6.68
N GLU A 81 5.14 9.79 7.58
CA GLU A 81 4.99 9.29 8.95
C GLU A 81 4.36 7.88 8.97
N ALA A 82 3.30 7.66 8.19
CA ALA A 82 2.70 6.34 8.05
C ALA A 82 3.68 5.32 7.46
N ALA A 83 4.54 5.72 6.51
CA ALA A 83 5.56 4.85 5.96
C ALA A 83 6.60 4.43 7.02
N GLN A 84 6.97 5.33 7.94
CA GLN A 84 7.83 5.00 9.07
C GLN A 84 7.17 3.99 10.01
N ILE A 85 5.90 4.22 10.36
CA ILE A 85 5.11 3.33 11.22
C ILE A 85 5.05 1.92 10.62
N VAL A 86 4.68 1.83 9.33
CA VAL A 86 4.58 0.54 8.61
C VAL A 86 5.94 -0.16 8.53
N SER A 87 7.02 0.61 8.33
CA SER A 87 8.39 0.08 8.23
C SER A 87 8.94 -0.51 9.54
N ILE A 88 8.28 -0.30 10.69
CA ILE A 88 8.65 -0.93 11.97
C ILE A 88 8.23 -2.41 12.00
N GLY A 89 7.14 -2.75 11.31
CA GLY A 89 6.62 -4.11 11.25
C GLY A 89 7.43 -5.02 10.31
N GLU A 90 7.10 -6.31 10.32
CA GLU A 90 7.70 -7.30 9.42
C GLU A 90 7.07 -7.25 8.02
N VAL A 91 7.26 -6.13 7.33
CA VAL A 91 6.79 -5.92 5.95
C VAL A 91 7.96 -6.05 4.96
N ASP A 92 7.65 -6.37 3.70
CA ASP A 92 8.64 -6.49 2.63
C ASP A 92 8.68 -5.28 1.69
N PHE A 93 7.51 -4.66 1.48
CA PHE A 93 7.34 -3.50 0.62
C PHE A 93 6.22 -2.59 1.15
N ILE A 94 6.33 -1.29 0.87
CA ILE A 94 5.21 -0.35 1.00
C ILE A 94 4.67 -0.05 -0.40
N ASP A 95 3.34 0.02 -0.55
CA ASP A 95 2.70 0.46 -1.78
C ASP A 95 1.84 1.69 -1.54
N ILE A 96 1.87 2.63 -2.49
CA ILE A 96 1.02 3.82 -2.45
C ILE A 96 -0.18 3.59 -3.36
N ASN A 97 -1.39 3.68 -2.80
CA ASN A 97 -2.61 3.66 -3.62
C ASN A 97 -2.79 4.99 -4.35
N MET A 98 -2.64 4.95 -5.66
CA MET A 98 -2.92 6.07 -6.58
C MET A 98 -3.97 5.69 -7.63
N GLY A 99 -4.86 4.75 -7.29
CA GLY A 99 -5.76 4.14 -8.27
C GLY A 99 -7.21 3.94 -7.82
N CYS A 100 -7.52 4.09 -6.53
CA CYS A 100 -8.87 3.89 -6.00
C CYS A 100 -9.82 5.03 -6.42
N PRO A 101 -10.92 4.75 -7.14
CA PRO A 101 -11.89 5.77 -7.55
C PRO A 101 -13.09 5.86 -6.59
N VAL A 102 -13.04 5.18 -5.43
CA VAL A 102 -14.17 5.15 -4.49
C VAL A 102 -14.47 6.58 -4.01
N PRO A 103 -15.74 7.04 -4.01
CA PRO A 103 -16.08 8.44 -3.72
C PRO A 103 -15.57 8.97 -2.39
N LYS A 104 -15.41 8.12 -1.37
CA LYS A 104 -14.84 8.50 -0.07
C LYS A 104 -13.34 8.83 -0.16
N VAL A 105 -12.58 8.05 -0.94
CA VAL A 105 -11.14 8.24 -1.14
C VAL A 105 -10.86 9.43 -2.06
N LEU A 106 -11.66 9.58 -3.12
CA LEU A 106 -11.55 10.74 -4.02
C LEU A 106 -11.79 12.06 -3.29
N ARG A 107 -12.79 12.11 -2.40
CA ARG A 107 -13.11 13.33 -1.63
C ARG A 107 -12.00 13.76 -0.68
N SER A 108 -11.12 12.87 -0.26
CA SER A 108 -9.93 13.22 0.53
C SER A 108 -8.73 13.59 -0.33
N GLY A 109 -8.85 13.64 -1.66
CA GLY A 109 -7.74 13.91 -2.57
C GLY A 109 -6.77 12.75 -2.77
N ALA A 110 -7.12 11.55 -2.28
CA ALA A 110 -6.26 10.36 -2.35
C ALA A 110 -6.70 9.41 -3.49
N GLY A 111 -5.99 8.28 -3.64
CA GLY A 111 -6.31 7.30 -4.66
C GLY A 111 -6.12 7.87 -6.07
N SER A 112 -7.05 7.61 -6.99
CA SER A 112 -6.90 8.10 -8.37
C SER A 112 -7.01 9.63 -8.49
N ALA A 113 -7.48 10.35 -7.47
CA ALA A 113 -7.47 11.81 -7.47
C ALA A 113 -6.06 12.40 -7.61
N LEU A 114 -5.04 11.69 -7.12
CA LEU A 114 -3.63 12.08 -7.26
C LEU A 114 -3.16 12.10 -8.72
N LEU A 115 -3.84 11.38 -9.61
CA LEU A 115 -3.51 11.40 -11.05
C LEU A 115 -3.91 12.71 -11.75
N ARG A 116 -4.67 13.58 -11.07
CA ARG A 116 -4.98 14.95 -11.55
C ARG A 116 -3.88 15.96 -11.23
N ASP A 117 -3.10 15.67 -10.19
CA ASP A 117 -2.04 16.54 -9.69
C ASP A 117 -0.74 15.73 -9.55
N ILE A 118 -0.03 15.64 -10.68
CA ILE A 118 1.23 14.89 -10.77
C ILE A 118 2.32 15.51 -9.91
N VAL A 119 2.24 16.81 -9.60
CA VAL A 119 3.20 17.48 -8.72
C VAL A 119 3.02 16.95 -7.30
N LEU A 120 1.79 16.95 -6.79
CA LEU A 120 1.46 16.37 -5.49
C LEU A 120 1.78 14.87 -5.43
N ALA A 121 1.44 14.11 -6.48
CA ALA A 121 1.76 12.68 -6.54
C ALA A 121 3.27 12.43 -6.42
N ARG A 122 4.10 13.26 -7.08
CA ARG A 122 5.56 13.19 -6.99
C ARG A 122 6.06 13.52 -5.58
N GLU A 123 5.52 14.56 -4.95
CA GLU A 123 5.87 14.95 -3.58
C GLU A 123 5.56 13.84 -2.59
N ILE A 124 4.39 13.21 -2.70
CA ILE A 124 4.01 12.04 -1.89
C ILE A 124 4.97 10.87 -2.12
N MET A 125 5.26 10.52 -3.38
CA MET A 125 6.21 9.43 -3.69
C MET A 125 7.59 9.69 -3.08
N ALA A 126 8.11 10.91 -3.24
CA ALA A 126 9.41 11.29 -2.70
C ALA A 126 9.44 11.18 -1.16
N ALA A 127 8.43 11.72 -0.50
CA ALA A 127 8.33 11.70 0.96
C ALA A 127 8.24 10.26 1.51
N VAL A 128 7.46 9.39 0.87
CA VAL A 128 7.34 7.97 1.27
C VAL A 128 8.64 7.20 1.02
N VAL A 129 9.31 7.44 -0.12
CA VAL A 129 10.61 6.81 -0.43
C VAL A 129 11.68 7.22 0.58
N GLU A 130 11.75 8.50 0.93
CA GLU A 130 12.73 9.00 1.90
C GLU A 130 12.49 8.47 3.31
N ALA A 131 11.22 8.29 3.69
CA ALA A 131 10.84 7.87 5.03
C ALA A 131 10.81 6.33 5.23
N SER A 132 10.67 5.54 4.17
CA SER A 132 10.52 4.09 4.27
C SER A 132 11.86 3.37 4.47
N ARG A 133 11.84 2.28 5.26
CA ARG A 133 13.00 1.37 5.42
C ARG A 133 12.98 0.19 4.45
N VAL A 134 11.91 0.05 3.68
CA VAL A 134 11.71 -1.01 2.69
C VAL A 134 11.42 -0.38 1.31
N PRO A 135 11.57 -1.12 0.20
CA PRO A 135 11.30 -0.56 -1.10
C PRO A 135 9.82 -0.16 -1.26
N VAL A 136 9.61 0.94 -1.99
CA VAL A 136 8.29 1.54 -2.20
C VAL A 136 7.82 1.25 -3.62
N THR A 137 6.53 0.96 -3.75
CA THR A 137 5.84 0.73 -5.01
C THR A 137 4.60 1.62 -5.11
N VAL A 138 4.02 1.71 -6.31
CA VAL A 138 2.79 2.49 -6.54
C VAL A 138 1.85 1.69 -7.42
N LYS A 139 0.58 1.63 -7.00
CA LYS A 139 -0.50 1.06 -7.81
C LYS A 139 -1.39 2.16 -8.37
N ILE A 140 -1.33 2.36 -9.69
CA ILE A 140 -2.10 3.37 -10.43
C ILE A 140 -3.20 2.76 -11.31
N ARG A 141 -4.07 3.63 -11.83
CA ARG A 141 -4.85 3.39 -13.06
C ARG A 141 -4.12 3.98 -14.27
N LEU A 142 -4.65 3.77 -15.48
CA LEU A 142 -4.10 4.36 -16.71
C LEU A 142 -4.10 5.90 -16.70
N GLY A 143 -5.06 6.52 -16.01
CA GLY A 143 -5.21 7.96 -15.92
C GLY A 143 -6.38 8.36 -15.03
N TRP A 144 -6.61 9.67 -14.91
CA TRP A 144 -7.78 10.23 -14.22
C TRP A 144 -9.06 10.04 -15.04
N ASP A 145 -8.98 10.37 -16.33
CA ASP A 145 -10.04 10.21 -17.32
C ASP A 145 -9.49 9.49 -18.57
N ALA A 146 -10.32 9.38 -19.60
CA ALA A 146 -10.02 8.66 -20.83
C ALA A 146 -9.44 9.56 -21.94
N GLN A 147 -9.06 10.81 -21.62
CA GLN A 147 -8.50 11.76 -22.58
C GLN A 147 -6.99 11.62 -22.74
#